data_AF-A0A8T5F9Y3-F1
#
_entry.id   AF-A0A8T5F9Y3-F1
#
_cell.length_a   1.000
_cell.length_b   1.000
_cell.length_c   1.000
_cell.angle_alpha   90.00
_cell.angle_beta   90.00
_cell.angle_gamma   90.00
#
_symmetry.space_group_name_H-M   'P 1'
#
loop_
_entity.id
_entity.type
_entity.pdbx_description
1 polymer ?
#
loop_
_entity_poly.entity_id
_entity_poly.type
_entity_poly.pdbx_seq_one_letter_code
_entity_poly.pdbx_strand_id
1 'polypeptide(L)'
;MNFHDSLPLMIYDDKCYVCIKFAKLMNFLAKGKLRMIGHYTEFGGTIREEILEDDALEMFWFIDKKTAYGGRAAIIPLLSAILRIHDKKFDEMSIQESCNIGCKDSLAVFFRSASLITHSKKIKISNL
;
A
#
# COMPACT_ATOMS: atom_id res chain seq x y z
N MET A 1 -7.65 -11.05 12.01
CA MET A 1 -8.23 -11.05 10.64
C MET A 1 -7.39 -12.00 9.81
N ASN A 2 -7.98 -12.89 8.99
CA ASN A 2 -7.17 -13.75 8.10
C ASN A 2 -6.63 -12.90 6.93
N PHE A 3 -5.35 -13.06 6.61
CA PHE A 3 -4.67 -12.33 5.53
C PHE A 3 -5.40 -12.49 4.20
N HIS A 4 -5.81 -13.71 3.81
CA HIS A 4 -6.47 -13.94 2.52
C HIS A 4 -7.84 -13.26 2.41
N ASP A 5 -8.58 -13.17 3.52
CA ASP A 5 -9.90 -12.51 3.57
C ASP A 5 -9.78 -10.98 3.51
N SER A 6 -8.57 -10.46 3.70
CA SER A 6 -8.28 -9.03 3.63
C SER A 6 -7.90 -8.53 2.23
N LEU A 7 -7.75 -9.44 1.26
CA LEU A 7 -7.29 -9.13 -0.09
C LEU A 7 -8.46 -8.80 -1.04
N PRO A 8 -8.27 -7.87 -2.00
CA PRO A 8 -7.04 -7.14 -2.28
C PRO A 8 -6.83 -5.93 -1.35
N LEU A 9 -5.57 -5.60 -1.06
CA LEU A 9 -5.22 -4.45 -0.23
C LEU A 9 -3.99 -3.72 -0.76
N MET A 10 -3.85 -2.47 -0.34
CA MET A 10 -2.65 -1.66 -0.53
C MET A 10 -1.94 -1.49 0.82
N ILE A 11 -0.62 -1.65 0.83
CA ILE A 11 0.24 -1.29 1.96
C ILE A 11 1.10 -0.10 1.61
N TYR A 12 1.24 0.83 2.56
CA TYR A 12 2.05 2.02 2.39
C TYR A 12 2.74 2.39 3.71
N ASP A 13 3.80 3.21 3.61
CA ASP A 13 4.43 3.82 4.77
C ASP A 13 3.54 4.95 5.31
N ASP A 14 2.89 4.69 6.45
CA ASP A 14 2.00 5.61 7.16
C ASP A 14 2.71 6.66 8.02
N LYS A 15 4.05 6.72 7.96
CA LYS A 15 4.89 7.78 8.52
C LYS A 15 5.55 8.65 7.44
N CYS A 16 5.48 8.25 6.17
CA CYS A 16 5.98 9.04 5.05
C CYS A 16 4.90 9.96 4.47
N TYR A 17 5.16 11.28 4.51
CA TYR A 17 4.23 12.30 4.00
C TYR A 17 3.80 12.06 2.54
N VAL A 18 4.73 11.69 1.65
CA VAL A 18 4.41 11.45 0.24
C VAL A 18 3.63 10.15 0.06
N CYS A 19 3.97 9.08 0.78
CA CYS A 19 3.20 7.84 0.78
C CYS A 19 1.76 8.07 1.25
N ILE A 20 1.55 8.87 2.30
CA ILE A 20 0.23 9.25 2.78
C ILE A 20 -0.54 10.03 1.70
N LYS A 21 0.08 11.00 1.01
CA LYS A 21 -0.56 11.73 -0.09
C LYS A 21 -0.93 10.80 -1.25
N PHE A 22 -0.07 9.87 -1.61
CA PHE A 22 -0.34 8.85 -2.61
C PHE A 22 -1.52 7.94 -2.20
N ALA A 23 -1.53 7.44 -0.96
CA ALA A 23 -2.62 6.64 -0.42
C ALA A 23 -3.95 7.41 -0.45
N LYS A 24 -3.96 8.70 -0.06
CA LYS A 24 -5.16 9.56 -0.16
C LYS A 24 -5.68 9.68 -1.60
N LEU A 25 -4.79 9.86 -2.57
CA LEU A 25 -5.16 9.90 -3.99
C LEU A 25 -5.77 8.56 -4.44
N MET A 26 -5.12 7.44 -4.11
CA MET A 26 -5.64 6.12 -4.45
C MET A 26 -6.99 5.84 -3.79
N ASN A 27 -7.20 6.31 -2.55
CA ASN A 27 -8.46 6.13 -1.82
C ASN A 27 -9.59 6.92 -2.47
N PHE A 28 -9.30 8.15 -2.90
CA PHE A 28 -10.22 8.97 -3.67
C PHE A 28 -10.62 8.28 -4.98
N LEU A 29 -9.64 7.76 -5.75
CA LEU A 29 -9.92 7.01 -6.98
C LEU A 29 -10.72 5.72 -6.72
N ALA A 30 -10.45 5.05 -5.61
CA ALA A 30 -11.15 3.85 -5.17
C ALA A 30 -12.52 4.13 -4.53
N LYS A 31 -12.91 5.40 -4.35
CA LYS A 31 -14.12 5.81 -3.61
C LYS A 31 -14.22 5.15 -2.22
N GLY A 32 -13.10 5.04 -1.50
CA GLY A 32 -13.07 4.44 -0.16
C GLY A 32 -13.18 2.90 -0.10
N LYS A 33 -13.28 2.22 -1.24
CA LYS A 33 -13.55 0.78 -1.32
C LYS A 33 -12.31 -0.11 -1.39
N LEU A 34 -11.12 0.48 -1.55
CA LEU A 34 -9.87 -0.27 -1.54
C LEU A 34 -9.31 -0.27 -0.11
N ARG A 35 -9.07 -1.46 0.44
CA ARG A 35 -8.45 -1.58 1.77
C ARG A 35 -7.02 -1.06 1.72
N MET A 36 -6.68 -0.16 2.63
CA MET A 36 -5.34 0.42 2.76
C MET A 36 -4.82 0.24 4.19
N ILE A 37 -3.61 -0.29 4.34
CA ILE A 37 -2.99 -0.62 5.62
C ILE A 37 -1.62 0.06 5.70
N GLY A 38 -1.33 0.70 6.84
CA GLY A 38 -0.01 1.30 7.09
C GLY A 38 0.99 0.25 7.60
N HIS A 39 2.24 0.29 7.14
CA HIS A 39 3.32 -0.58 7.61
C HIS A 39 3.57 -0.54 9.13
N TYR A 40 3.20 0.54 9.81
CA TYR A 40 3.40 0.69 11.25
C TYR A 40 2.16 0.36 12.09
N THR A 41 1.07 -0.11 11.46
CA THR A 41 -0.06 -0.75 12.16
C THR A 41 0.31 -2.18 12.55
N GLU A 42 -0.37 -2.76 13.55
CA GLU A 42 -0.15 -4.17 13.96
C GLU A 42 -0.25 -5.12 12.76
N PHE A 43 -1.36 -5.04 12.00
CA PHE A 43 -1.57 -5.88 10.84
C PHE A 43 -0.58 -5.62 9.69
N GLY A 44 -0.22 -4.35 9.45
CA GLY A 44 0.79 -4.00 8.44
C GLY A 44 2.20 -4.45 8.82
N GLY A 45 2.52 -4.48 10.12
CA GLY A 45 3.76 -5.04 10.66
C GLY A 45 3.86 -6.54 10.40
N THR A 46 2.78 -7.29 10.68
CA THR A 46 2.71 -8.73 10.36
C THR A 46 2.92 -8.99 8.87
N ILE A 47 2.23 -8.26 7.98
CA ILE A 47 2.40 -8.46 6.53
C ILE A 47 3.84 -8.14 6.10
N ARG A 48 4.44 -7.08 6.67
CA ARG A 48 5.84 -6.73 6.40
C ARG A 48 6.80 -7.85 6.79
N GLU A 49 6.59 -8.49 7.92
CA GLU A 49 7.51 -9.49 8.48
C GLU A 49 7.31 -10.90 7.90
N GLU A 50 6.07 -11.26 7.56
CA GLU A 50 5.74 -12.63 7.13
C GLU A 50 5.60 -12.79 5.61
N ILE A 51 5.26 -11.72 4.89
CA ILE A 51 4.90 -11.79 3.45
C ILE A 51 5.89 -11.02 2.58
N LEU A 52 6.38 -9.88 3.07
CA LEU A 52 7.28 -9.01 2.32
C LEU A 52 8.74 -9.28 2.70
N GLU A 53 9.65 -8.87 1.83
CA GLU A 53 11.09 -9.04 2.04
C GLU A 53 11.72 -7.80 2.69
N ASP A 54 13.03 -7.79 2.90
CA ASP A 54 13.77 -6.72 3.60
C ASP A 54 13.58 -5.31 3.00
N ASP A 55 13.23 -5.23 1.72
CA ASP A 55 12.95 -3.98 0.99
C ASP A 55 11.49 -3.50 1.11
N ALA A 56 10.69 -4.08 2.00
CA ALA A 56 9.27 -3.77 2.15
C ALA A 56 9.00 -2.27 2.36
N LEU A 57 9.82 -1.58 3.16
CA LEU A 57 9.65 -0.15 3.48
C LEU A 57 10.16 0.79 2.38
N GLU A 58 10.87 0.28 1.37
CA GLU A 58 11.40 1.11 0.29
C GLU A 58 10.32 1.49 -0.73
N MET A 59 9.14 0.85 -0.70
CA MET A 59 8.08 1.06 -1.67
C MET A 59 6.69 0.81 -1.09
N PHE A 60 5.66 1.29 -1.77
CA PHE A 60 4.29 0.83 -1.50
C PHE A 60 4.05 -0.53 -2.15
N TRP A 61 3.07 -1.26 -1.64
CA TRP A 61 2.69 -2.56 -2.15
C TRP A 61 1.20 -2.63 -2.48
N PHE A 62 0.87 -3.34 -3.55
CA PHE A 62 -0.48 -3.80 -3.82
C PHE A 62 -0.47 -5.33 -3.78
N ILE A 63 -1.38 -5.91 -2.99
CA ILE A 63 -1.43 -7.34 -2.77
C ILE A 63 -2.78 -7.86 -3.24
N ASP A 64 -2.73 -8.79 -4.19
CA ASP A 64 -3.89 -9.59 -4.58
C ASP A 64 -3.75 -11.04 -4.08
N LYS A 65 -4.73 -11.89 -4.41
CA LYS A 65 -4.77 -13.29 -3.96
C LYS A 65 -3.58 -14.15 -4.40
N LYS A 66 -2.75 -13.68 -5.33
CA LYS A 66 -1.68 -14.46 -5.96
C LYS A 66 -0.32 -13.82 -5.80
N THR A 67 -0.25 -12.49 -5.74
CA THR A 67 1.01 -11.76 -5.86
C THR A 67 0.99 -10.49 -5.00
N ALA A 68 2.10 -10.24 -4.29
CA ALA A 68 2.43 -8.92 -3.77
C ALA A 68 3.27 -8.18 -4.82
N TYR A 69 2.75 -7.06 -5.32
CA TYR A 69 3.41 -6.18 -6.27
C TYR A 69 3.95 -4.96 -5.53
N GLY A 70 5.23 -4.64 -5.68
CA GLY A 70 5.89 -3.51 -5.04
C GLY A 70 6.29 -2.42 -6.03
N GLY A 71 6.10 -1.15 -5.65
CA GLY A 71 6.51 0.03 -6.41
C GLY A 71 5.87 0.09 -7.80
N ARG A 72 6.65 0.27 -8.87
CA ARG A 72 6.11 0.36 -10.24
C ARG A 72 5.32 -0.86 -10.67
N ALA A 73 5.71 -2.05 -10.23
CA ALA A 73 5.02 -3.29 -10.58
C ALA A 73 3.58 -3.31 -10.06
N ALA A 74 3.28 -2.52 -9.04
CA ALA A 74 1.98 -2.41 -8.40
C ALA A 74 1.01 -1.46 -9.10
N ILE A 75 1.51 -0.49 -9.89
CA ILE A 75 0.68 0.59 -10.45
C ILE A 75 -0.45 0.04 -11.34
N ILE A 76 -0.12 -0.80 -12.31
CA ILE A 76 -1.12 -1.35 -13.25
C ILE A 76 -2.10 -2.30 -12.52
N PRO A 77 -1.66 -3.26 -11.70
CA PRO A 77 -2.55 -4.08 -10.88
C PRO A 77 -3.49 -3.27 -9.97
N LEU A 78 -2.95 -2.25 -9.29
CA LEU A 78 -3.70 -1.38 -8.40
C LEU A 78 -4.80 -0.61 -9.14
N LEU A 79 -4.46 0.06 -10.24
CA LEU A 79 -5.43 0.80 -11.04
C LEU A 79 -6.48 -0.14 -11.65
N SER A 80 -6.06 -1.31 -12.13
CA SER A 80 -6.98 -2.35 -12.64
C SER A 80 -7.96 -2.81 -11.54
N ALA A 81 -7.48 -3.01 -10.31
CA ALA A 81 -8.32 -3.36 -9.18
C ALA A 81 -9.31 -2.24 -8.84
N ILE A 82 -8.86 -0.99 -8.78
CA ILE A 82 -9.71 0.19 -8.54
C ILE A 82 -10.82 0.29 -9.59
N LEU A 83 -10.51 0.11 -10.87
CA LEU A 83 -11.51 0.13 -11.94
C LEU A 83 -12.52 -1.02 -11.81
N ARG A 84 -12.08 -2.22 -11.43
CA ARG A 84 -12.97 -3.37 -11.20
C ARG A 84 -13.83 -3.24 -9.93
N ILE A 85 -13.36 -2.49 -8.93
CA ILE A 85 -14.10 -2.20 -7.69
C ILE A 85 -15.32 -1.30 -7.98
N HIS A 86 -15.33 -0.56 -9.09
CA HIS A 86 -16.50 0.21 -9.52
C HIS A 86 -17.76 -0.66 -9.65
N ASP A 87 -17.58 -1.93 -10.02
CA ASP A 87 -18.67 -2.89 -10.29
C ASP A 87 -19.08 -3.74 -9.06
N LYS A 88 -18.34 -3.65 -7.94
CA LYS A 88 -18.62 -4.46 -6.73
C LYS A 88 -18.83 -3.59 -5.48
N LYS A 89 -19.79 -4.00 -4.64
CA LYS A 89 -20.01 -3.40 -3.31
C LYS A 89 -19.01 -4.02 -2.32
N PHE A 90 -18.05 -3.22 -1.85
CA PHE A 90 -17.18 -3.55 -0.72
C PHE A 90 -17.41 -2.51 0.37
N ASP A 91 -17.29 -2.93 1.64
CA ASP A 91 -17.41 -2.04 2.80
C ASP A 91 -16.30 -0.97 2.78
N GLU A 92 -16.72 0.28 2.99
CA GLU A 92 -15.88 1.46 3.03
C GLU A 92 -15.00 1.41 4.30
N MET A 93 -13.68 1.60 4.14
CA MET A 93 -12.76 1.67 5.30
C MET A 93 -12.02 3.02 5.31
N SER A 94 -12.06 3.68 6.47
CA SER A 94 -11.38 4.96 6.70
C SER A 94 -9.88 4.78 6.91
N ILE A 95 -9.08 5.61 6.23
CA ILE A 95 -7.65 5.75 6.51
C ILE A 95 -7.48 6.44 7.86
N GLN A 96 -6.88 5.76 8.85
CA GLN A 96 -6.51 6.38 10.12
C GLN A 96 -5.14 7.09 9.98
N GLU A 97 -5.09 8.37 10.34
CA GLU A 97 -3.88 9.19 10.31
C GLU A 97 -3.10 9.05 11.63
N SER A 98 -1.79 8.79 11.56
CA SER A 98 -0.88 8.93 12.70
C SER A 98 0.41 9.68 12.32
N CYS A 99 0.28 10.88 11.75
CA CYS A 99 1.44 11.75 11.52
C CYS A 99 1.58 12.77 12.66
N ASN A 100 2.28 12.39 13.73
CA ASN A 100 2.68 13.33 14.77
C ASN A 100 3.93 14.10 14.32
N ILE A 101 3.73 15.39 14.02
CA ILE A 101 4.67 16.53 14.13
C ILE A 101 6.15 16.16 13.86
N GLY A 102 6.60 16.35 12.61
CA GLY A 102 8.03 16.21 12.28
C GLY A 102 8.46 16.30 10.81
N CYS A 103 7.56 16.41 9.82
CA CYS A 103 7.96 16.46 8.41
C CYS A 103 8.37 17.87 7.95
N LYS A 104 9.51 18.36 8.44
CA LYS A 104 10.10 19.64 8.01
C LYS A 104 11.41 19.41 7.26
N ASP A 105 11.36 18.69 6.14
CA ASP A 105 12.33 18.87 5.05
C ASP A 105 11.83 18.26 3.73
N SER A 106 11.22 19.08 2.86
CA SER A 106 10.51 18.62 1.65
C SER A 106 11.42 18.04 0.56
N LEU A 107 12.73 18.31 0.61
CA LEU A 107 13.70 17.85 -0.39
C LEU A 107 14.28 16.46 -0.07
N ALA A 108 14.56 16.17 1.20
CA ALA A 108 14.95 14.83 1.65
C ALA A 108 13.82 13.80 1.44
N VAL A 109 12.57 14.28 1.54
CA VAL A 109 11.36 13.49 1.26
C VAL A 109 11.24 13.13 -0.22
N PHE A 110 11.63 14.00 -1.16
CA PHE A 110 11.54 13.72 -2.61
C PHE A 110 12.55 12.67 -3.08
N PHE A 111 13.77 12.67 -2.55
CA PHE A 111 14.77 11.63 -2.84
C PHE A 111 14.38 10.25 -2.28
N ARG A 112 13.69 10.21 -1.13
CA ARG A 112 13.05 8.98 -0.64
C ARG A 112 11.78 8.61 -1.42
N SER A 113 11.21 9.54 -2.18
CA SER A 113 10.04 9.29 -3.03
C SER A 113 10.41 8.73 -4.41
N ALA A 114 11.65 8.92 -4.86
CA ALA A 114 12.13 8.27 -6.07
C ALA A 114 12.03 6.74 -5.96
N SER A 115 12.19 6.17 -4.76
CA SER A 115 12.08 4.72 -4.55
C SER A 115 10.70 4.16 -4.90
N LEU A 116 9.63 4.94 -4.68
CA LEU A 116 8.25 4.60 -5.06
C LEU A 116 8.08 4.39 -6.58
N ILE A 117 8.97 4.98 -7.39
CA ILE A 117 8.96 4.95 -8.86
C ILE A 117 10.17 4.18 -9.43
N THR A 118 11.25 3.98 -8.68
CA THR A 118 12.44 3.25 -9.17
C THR A 118 12.37 1.76 -8.85
N HIS A 119 11.82 1.38 -7.70
CA HIS A 119 11.75 -0.01 -7.28
C HIS A 119 10.54 -0.71 -7.91
N SER A 120 10.72 -1.98 -8.21
CA SER A 120 9.73 -2.80 -8.91
C SER A 120 9.93 -4.24 -8.47
N LYS A 121 8.99 -4.78 -7.71
CA LYS A 121 9.08 -6.14 -7.17
C LYS A 121 7.78 -6.92 -7.33
N LYS A 122 7.89 -8.24 -7.44
CA LYS A 122 6.76 -9.16 -7.49
C LYS A 122 7.10 -10.39 -6.68
N ILE A 123 6.32 -10.65 -5.63
CA ILE A 123 6.45 -11.84 -4.79
C ILE A 123 5.21 -12.69 -5.03
N LYS A 124 5.39 -13.95 -5.44
CA LYS A 124 4.28 -14.88 -5.57
C LYS A 124 3.89 -15.40 -4.19
N ILE A 125 2.61 -15.30 -3.86
CA ILE A 125 2.03 -15.78 -2.59
C ILE A 125 1.54 -17.23 -2.78
N SER A 126 2.17 -17.97 -3.70
CA SER A 126 1.82 -19.37 -3.95
C SER A 126 2.29 -20.20 -2.75
N ASN A 127 1.35 -20.60 -1.89
CA ASN A 127 1.54 -21.49 -0.72
C ASN A 127 2.03 -20.83 0.59
N LEU A 128 1.48 -19.67 0.94
CA LEU A 128 1.35 -19.27 2.35
C LEU A 128 0.05 -19.83 2.93
#